data_AF-A0A0N4TDR8-F1
#
_entry.id   AF-A0A0N4TDR8-F1
#
_cell.length_a   1.000
_cell.length_b   1.000
_cell.length_c   1.000
_cell.angle_alpha   90.00
_cell.angle_beta   90.00
_cell.angle_gamma   90.00
#
_symmetry.space_group_name_H-M   'P 1'
#
loop_
_entity.id
_entity.type
_entity.pdbx_description
1 polymer ?
#
loop_
_entity_poly.entity_id
_entity_poly.type
_entity_poly.pdbx_seq_one_letter_code
_entity_poly.pdbx_strand_id
1 'polypeptide(L)'
;MDKILDKNKYYTSRRLNPTDKTLSFERDFRITHYAGDVTYSIVGFIDKNRDTLYQDLKRLLYNSNNPILCEIFPDGAKSVTEVNKKPLTAGTVFKNSMSDLVQQLSAKEPHYIRCIKPNEIKSSSVFDTTGVEHQVNLINYL
;
A
#
# COMPACT_ATOMS: atom_id res chain seq x y z
N MET A 1 -16.47 -8.57 -0.63
CA MET A 1 -16.06 -7.99 0.68
C MET A 1 -17.28 -7.79 1.56
N ASP A 2 -18.34 -7.16 1.07
CA ASP A 2 -19.59 -6.90 1.83
C ASP A 2 -20.08 -8.06 2.68
N LYS A 3 -20.21 -9.28 2.13
CA LYS A 3 -20.71 -10.46 2.86
C LYS A 3 -19.83 -10.94 4.02
N ILE A 4 -18.55 -10.56 4.03
CA ILE A 4 -17.56 -11.02 5.01
C ILE A 4 -17.32 -9.93 6.06
N LEU A 5 -17.44 -8.67 5.67
CA LEU A 5 -17.11 -7.50 6.49
C LEU A 5 -18.34 -6.68 6.89
N ASP A 6 -19.55 -7.17 6.63
CA ASP A 6 -20.83 -6.51 6.99
C ASP A 6 -20.94 -6.15 8.47
N LYS A 7 -20.37 -6.99 9.35
CA LYS A 7 -20.36 -6.78 10.80
C LYS A 7 -19.17 -5.95 11.29
N ASN A 8 -18.24 -5.58 10.41
CA ASN A 8 -17.07 -4.83 10.82
C ASN A 8 -17.41 -3.34 10.91
N LYS A 9 -17.35 -2.79 12.13
CA LYS A 9 -17.65 -1.38 12.42
C LYS A 9 -16.76 -0.38 11.66
N TYR A 10 -15.61 -0.82 11.15
CA TYR A 10 -14.67 0.01 10.40
C TYR A 10 -14.82 -0.12 8.87
N TYR A 11 -15.83 -0.86 8.39
CA TYR A 11 -16.04 -1.10 6.97
C TYR A 11 -17.44 -0.63 6.56
N THR A 12 -17.54 0.09 5.45
CA THR A 12 -18.84 0.37 4.83
C THR A 12 -18.72 0.42 3.32
N SER A 13 -19.84 0.18 2.63
CA SER A 13 -19.93 0.26 1.18
C SER A 13 -21.32 0.74 0.79
N ARG A 14 -21.50 1.12 -0.47
CA ARG A 14 -22.81 1.60 -0.93
C ARG A 14 -23.93 0.56 -0.83
N ARG A 15 -23.58 -0.73 -0.78
CA ARG A 15 -24.54 -1.83 -0.56
C ARG A 15 -25.00 -1.92 0.89
N LEU A 16 -24.11 -1.63 1.84
CA LEU A 16 -24.43 -1.62 3.27
C LEU A 16 -25.15 -0.34 3.69
N ASN A 17 -24.84 0.79 3.04
CA ASN A 17 -25.51 2.06 3.28
C ASN A 17 -25.97 2.73 1.95
N PRO A 18 -27.16 2.36 1.42
CA PRO A 18 -27.65 2.85 0.13
C PRO A 18 -27.90 4.37 0.07
N THR A 19 -28.06 5.04 1.20
CA THR A 19 -28.32 6.48 1.25
C THR A 19 -27.05 7.33 1.06
N ASP A 20 -25.86 6.75 1.26
CA ASP A 20 -24.59 7.46 1.14
C ASP A 20 -24.20 7.72 -0.32
N LYS A 21 -24.59 8.88 -0.85
CA LYS A 21 -24.31 9.29 -2.24
C LYS A 21 -22.82 9.49 -2.56
N THR A 22 -21.94 9.52 -1.57
CA THR A 22 -20.50 9.71 -1.77
C THR A 22 -19.79 8.44 -2.25
N LEU A 23 -20.40 7.27 -2.10
CA LEU A 23 -19.85 5.99 -2.52
C LEU A 23 -20.49 5.50 -3.82
N SER A 24 -19.68 5.19 -4.83
CA SER A 24 -20.16 4.58 -6.07
C SER A 24 -20.59 3.13 -5.84
N PHE A 25 -21.79 2.79 -6.32
CA PHE A 25 -22.35 1.44 -6.18
C PHE A 25 -21.44 0.39 -6.83
N GLU A 26 -21.18 -0.70 -6.10
CA GLU A 26 -20.34 -1.84 -6.53
C GLU A 26 -18.90 -1.52 -6.94
N ARG A 27 -18.44 -0.29 -6.72
CA ARG A 27 -17.12 0.17 -7.12
C ARG A 27 -16.30 0.66 -5.94
N ASP A 28 -16.91 1.38 -5.00
CA ASP A 28 -16.18 2.00 -3.90
C ASP A 28 -16.57 1.37 -2.56
N PHE A 29 -15.61 1.33 -1.65
CA PHE A 29 -15.80 0.97 -0.25
C PHE A 29 -15.02 1.94 0.63
N ARG A 30 -15.41 2.06 1.90
CA ARG A 30 -14.78 2.96 2.86
C ARG A 30 -14.27 2.18 4.05
N ILE A 31 -13.08 2.54 4.52
CA ILE A 31 -12.49 2.02 5.74
C ILE A 31 -12.26 3.18 6.70
N THR A 32 -12.67 3.01 7.94
CA THR A 32 -12.38 3.95 9.03
C THR A 32 -11.00 3.64 9.61
N HIS A 33 -10.05 4.52 9.35
CA HIS A 33 -8.70 4.47 9.91
C HIS A 33 -8.61 5.34 11.18
N TYR A 34 -7.50 5.23 11.90
CA TYR A 34 -7.25 6.07 13.09
C TYR A 34 -7.34 7.58 12.76
N ALA A 35 -6.94 7.96 11.54
CA ALA A 35 -6.89 9.33 11.07
C ALA A 35 -8.18 9.77 10.33
N GLY A 36 -9.22 8.93 10.36
CA GLY A 36 -10.51 9.19 9.72
C GLY A 36 -10.89 8.20 8.61
N ASP A 37 -12.00 8.49 7.96
CA ASP A 37 -12.60 7.65 6.93
C ASP A 37 -11.90 7.84 5.57
N VAL A 38 -11.48 6.73 4.95
CA VAL A 38 -10.84 6.73 3.63
C VAL A 38 -11.65 5.88 2.66
N THR A 39 -12.05 6.51 1.55
CA THR A 39 -12.77 5.85 0.46
C THR A 39 -11.78 5.28 -0.56
N TYR A 40 -11.94 3.99 -0.87
CA TYR A 40 -11.14 3.24 -1.83
C TYR A 40 -12.00 2.80 -3.00
N SER A 41 -11.46 2.92 -4.21
CA SER A 41 -12.09 2.42 -5.44
C SER A 41 -11.45 1.10 -5.87
N ILE A 42 -12.27 0.07 -6.15
CA ILE A 42 -11.77 -1.26 -6.56
C ILE A 42 -11.20 -1.29 -7.98
N VAL A 43 -11.36 -0.21 -8.74
CA VAL A 43 -10.89 -0.13 -10.14
C VAL A 43 -9.37 -0.34 -10.19
N GLY A 44 -8.94 -1.36 -10.93
CA GLY A 44 -7.54 -1.73 -11.07
C GLY A 44 -6.91 -2.39 -9.84
N PHE A 45 -7.66 -2.74 -8.78
CA PHE A 45 -7.12 -3.42 -7.60
C PHE A 45 -6.47 -4.76 -7.96
N ILE A 46 -7.13 -5.55 -8.82
CA ILE A 46 -6.61 -6.87 -9.22
C ILE A 46 -5.36 -6.73 -10.08
N ASP A 47 -5.36 -5.81 -11.04
CA ASP A 47 -4.23 -5.60 -11.94
C ASP A 47 -3.01 -5.07 -11.18
N LYS A 48 -3.20 -4.10 -10.28
CA LYS A 48 -2.13 -3.60 -9.39
C LYS A 48 -1.59 -4.68 -8.43
N ASN A 49 -2.41 -5.66 -8.08
CA ASN A 49 -2.00 -6.75 -7.19
C ASN A 49 -1.30 -7.91 -7.94
N ARG A 50 -1.46 -7.99 -9.27
CA ARG A 50 -0.74 -8.92 -10.13
C ARG A 50 0.66 -8.40 -10.40
N ASP A 51 1.56 -8.64 -9.45
CA ASP A 51 3.00 -8.32 -9.57
C ASP A 51 3.79 -9.53 -10.06
N THR A 52 3.34 -10.12 -11.17
CA THR A 52 3.93 -11.35 -11.70
C THR A 52 4.86 -11.04 -12.85
N LEU A 53 6.16 -11.01 -12.58
CA LEU A 53 7.18 -11.05 -13.63
C LEU A 53 7.37 -12.50 -14.10
N TYR A 54 7.05 -12.77 -15.36
CA TYR A 54 7.19 -14.11 -15.94
C TYR A 54 8.64 -14.61 -15.87
N GLN A 55 8.81 -15.88 -15.55
CA GLN A 55 10.13 -16.48 -15.38
C GLN A 55 10.97 -16.44 -16.67
N ASP A 56 10.33 -16.52 -17.83
CA ASP A 56 11.03 -16.45 -19.12
C ASP A 56 11.64 -15.06 -19.37
N LEU A 57 10.98 -14.00 -18.91
CA LEU A 57 11.53 -12.65 -18.97
C LEU A 57 12.71 -12.49 -18.00
N LYS A 58 12.62 -13.07 -16.79
CA LYS A 58 13.75 -13.10 -15.84
C LYS A 58 14.96 -13.85 -16.42
N ARG A 59 14.73 -14.99 -17.10
CA ARG A 59 15.77 -15.75 -17.81
C ARG A 59 16.40 -14.97 -18.94
N LEU A 60 15.59 -14.28 -19.74
CA LEU A 60 16.09 -13.44 -20.83
C LEU A 60 17.00 -12.33 -20.29
N LEU A 61 16.59 -11.65 -19.22
CA LEU A 61 17.37 -10.58 -18.60
C LEU A 61 18.65 -11.11 -17.95
N TYR A 62 18.60 -12.28 -17.31
CA TYR A 62 19.77 -12.93 -16.73
C TYR A 62 20.81 -13.33 -17.79
N ASN A 63 20.37 -13.81 -18.95
CA ASN A 63 21.24 -14.18 -20.07
C ASN A 63 21.65 -13.00 -20.96
N SER A 64 21.38 -11.76 -20.54
CA SER A 64 21.80 -10.57 -21.27
C SER A 64 23.33 -10.43 -21.21
N ASN A 65 23.91 -9.76 -22.21
CA ASN A 65 25.33 -9.39 -22.19
C ASN A 65 25.65 -8.24 -21.22
N ASN A 66 24.63 -7.61 -20.61
CA ASN A 66 24.84 -6.55 -19.63
C ASN A 66 24.99 -7.17 -18.22
N PRO A 67 26.17 -7.05 -17.57
CA PRO A 67 26.42 -7.64 -16.26
C PRO A 67 25.45 -7.18 -15.17
N ILE A 68 24.97 -5.93 -15.25
CA ILE A 68 24.04 -5.35 -14.28
C ILE A 68 22.68 -6.08 -14.35
N LEU A 69 22.23 -6.41 -15.57
CA LEU A 69 20.97 -7.14 -15.74
C LEU A 69 21.08 -8.58 -15.21
N CYS A 70 22.25 -9.22 -15.38
CA CYS A 70 22.52 -10.52 -14.77
C CYS A 70 22.42 -10.48 -13.24
N GLU A 71 23.00 -9.44 -12.63
CA GLU A 71 23.05 -9.28 -11.17
C GLU A 71 21.69 -8.94 -10.55
N ILE A 72 20.87 -8.14 -11.22
CA ILE A 72 19.53 -7.76 -10.73
C ILE A 72 18.54 -8.94 -10.82
N PHE A 73 18.72 -9.86 -11.77
CA PHE A 73 17.81 -10.98 -12.02
C PHE A 73 18.44 -12.37 -11.78
N PRO A 74 19.00 -12.65 -10.59
CA PRO A 74 19.67 -13.93 -10.31
C PRO A 74 18.68 -15.11 -10.35
N ASP A 75 17.40 -14.83 -10.12
CA ASP A 75 16.30 -15.78 -10.25
C ASP A 75 16.18 -16.38 -11.66
N GLY A 76 16.71 -15.73 -12.69
CA GLY A 76 16.73 -16.25 -14.06
C GLY A 76 17.50 -17.57 -14.18
N ALA A 77 18.49 -17.81 -13.32
CA ALA A 77 19.25 -19.07 -13.29
C ALA A 77 18.46 -20.27 -12.75
N LYS A 78 17.31 -20.05 -12.09
CA LYS A 78 16.55 -21.11 -11.40
C LYS A 78 15.83 -22.06 -12.36
N SER A 79 15.87 -23.35 -12.02
CA SER A 79 15.19 -24.44 -12.74
C SER A 79 13.67 -24.27 -12.71
N VAL A 80 12.98 -24.64 -13.79
CA VAL A 80 11.49 -24.62 -13.91
C VAL A 80 10.81 -25.33 -12.73
N THR A 81 11.43 -26.38 -12.18
CA THR A 81 10.89 -27.14 -11.03
C THR A 81 10.89 -26.34 -9.73
N GLU A 82 11.78 -25.38 -9.54
CA GLU A 82 11.86 -24.53 -8.35
C GLU A 82 10.90 -23.34 -8.41
N VAL A 83 10.49 -22.92 -9.61
CA VAL A 83 9.69 -21.70 -9.84
C VAL A 83 8.19 -21.97 -9.96
N ASN A 84 7.73 -23.22 -9.85
CA ASN A 84 6.29 -23.56 -9.92
C ASN A 84 5.47 -23.08 -8.70
N LYS A 85 6.10 -22.39 -7.73
CA LYS A 85 5.35 -21.71 -6.68
C LYS A 85 4.63 -20.51 -7.28
N LYS A 86 3.32 -20.41 -7.02
CA LYS A 86 2.54 -19.23 -7.40
C LYS A 86 3.30 -17.97 -6.95
N PRO A 87 3.56 -17.02 -7.87
CA PRO A 87 4.23 -15.79 -7.51
C PRO A 87 3.41 -15.07 -6.44
N LEU A 88 4.13 -14.46 -5.49
CA LEU A 88 3.50 -13.65 -4.45
C LEU A 88 2.77 -12.48 -5.11
N THR A 89 1.63 -12.09 -4.55
CA THR A 89 0.93 -10.88 -5.01
C THR A 89 1.60 -9.64 -4.44
N ALA A 90 1.42 -8.48 -5.07
CA ALA A 90 1.96 -7.20 -4.58
C ALA A 90 1.57 -6.95 -3.11
N GLY A 91 0.30 -7.21 -2.76
CA GLY A 91 -0.18 -7.06 -1.40
C GLY A 91 0.47 -8.02 -0.39
N THR A 92 0.86 -9.23 -0.81
CA THR A 92 1.57 -10.17 0.07
C THR A 92 3.01 -9.72 0.30
N VAL A 93 3.68 -9.25 -0.76
CA VAL A 93 5.03 -8.67 -0.65
C VAL A 93 5.01 -7.47 0.29
N PHE A 94 4.08 -6.53 0.09
CA PHE A 94 3.95 -5.35 0.93
C PHE A 94 3.67 -5.69 2.40
N LYS A 95 2.77 -6.67 2.65
CA LYS A 95 2.46 -7.15 4.01
C LYS A 95 3.71 -7.73 4.70
N ASN A 96 4.48 -8.56 4.00
CA ASN A 96 5.68 -9.17 4.56
C ASN A 96 6.73 -8.10 4.88
N SER A 97 7.01 -7.18 3.94
CA SER A 97 7.97 -6.08 4.17
C SER A 97 7.57 -5.19 5.36
N MET A 98 6.27 -4.91 5.53
CA MET A 98 5.76 -4.15 6.66
C MET A 98 5.90 -4.92 7.99
N SER A 99 5.63 -6.23 7.98
CA SER A 99 5.81 -7.09 9.16
C SER A 99 7.28 -7.13 9.59
N ASP A 100 8.20 -7.31 8.64
CA ASP A 100 9.64 -7.36 8.89
C ASP A 100 10.13 -6.02 9.47
N LEU A 101 9.66 -4.90 8.93
CA LEU A 101 9.98 -3.56 9.44
C LEU A 101 9.48 -3.37 10.88
N VAL A 102 8.23 -3.75 11.18
CA VAL A 102 7.66 -3.64 12.53
C VAL A 102 8.43 -4.52 13.53
N GLN A 103 8.83 -5.72 13.12
CA GLN A 103 9.65 -6.61 13.95
C GLN A 103 11.01 -5.99 14.26
N GLN A 104 11.69 -5.42 13.27
CA GLN A 104 12.97 -4.73 13.47
C GLN A 104 12.86 -3.49 14.37
N LEU A 105 11.79 -2.71 14.21
CA LEU A 105 11.55 -1.52 15.04
C LEU A 105 11.23 -1.91 16.49
N SER A 106 10.46 -2.97 16.70
CA SER A 106 10.08 -3.48 18.03
C SER A 106 11.27 -4.04 18.82
N ALA A 107 12.34 -4.43 18.14
CA ALA A 107 13.57 -4.92 18.77
C ALA A 107 14.49 -3.79 19.31
N LYS A 108 14.11 -2.52 19.12
CA LYS A 108 14.89 -1.34 19.52
C LYS A 108 14.04 -0.37 20.33
N GLU A 109 14.69 0.56 21.01
CA GLU A 109 14.01 1.70 21.63
C GLU A 109 13.63 2.72 20.55
N PRO A 110 12.32 3.05 20.39
CA PRO A 110 11.89 3.95 19.32
C PRO A 110 11.93 5.41 19.76
N HIS A 111 12.47 6.28 18.89
CA HIS A 111 12.33 7.73 18.98
C HIS A 111 11.60 8.24 17.74
N TYR A 112 10.59 9.10 17.94
CA TYR A 112 9.72 9.57 16.86
C TYR A 112 9.89 11.07 16.60
N ILE A 113 10.18 11.43 15.36
CA ILE A 113 10.16 12.80 14.87
C ILE A 113 8.92 12.96 14.00
N ARG A 114 8.05 13.92 14.34
CA ARG A 114 6.84 14.21 13.57
C ARG A 114 7.08 15.48 12.74
N CYS A 115 7.13 15.33 11.43
CA CYS A 115 7.32 16.45 10.50
C CYS A 115 5.98 17.08 10.12
N ILE A 116 5.91 18.41 10.11
CA ILE A 116 4.72 19.16 9.70
C ILE A 116 5.10 20.08 8.52
N LYS A 117 4.31 20.03 7.45
CA LYS A 117 4.47 20.91 6.29
C LYS A 117 3.70 22.22 6.54
N PRO A 118 4.36 23.39 6.52
CA PRO A 118 3.72 24.67 6.88
C PRO A 118 2.78 25.20 5.79
N ASN A 119 3.00 24.85 4.52
CA ASN A 119 2.15 25.25 3.40
C ASN A 119 2.44 24.38 2.15
N GLU A 120 1.47 24.30 1.23
CA GLU A 120 1.58 23.53 -0.02
C GLU A 120 2.47 24.20 -1.08
N ILE A 121 2.57 25.53 -1.07
CA ILE A 121 3.28 26.34 -2.08
C ILE A 121 4.81 26.37 -1.89
N LYS A 122 5.33 25.67 -0.88
CA LYS A 122 6.77 25.60 -0.55
C LYS A 122 7.39 26.97 -0.24
N SER A 123 6.59 27.90 0.27
CA SER A 123 7.09 29.21 0.72
C SER A 123 7.66 29.12 2.13
N SER A 124 8.73 29.85 2.42
CA SER A 124 9.29 29.91 3.78
C SER A 124 8.52 30.85 4.72
N SER A 125 7.75 31.79 4.16
CA SER A 125 7.08 32.86 4.92
C SER A 125 5.58 32.60 5.15
N VAL A 126 5.01 31.61 4.47
CA VAL A 126 3.57 31.32 4.55
C VAL A 126 3.32 30.18 5.53
N PHE A 127 2.32 30.37 6.39
CA PHE A 127 1.85 29.35 7.31
C PHE A 127 0.36 29.15 7.10
N ASP A 128 -0.02 27.98 6.61
CA ASP A 128 -1.40 27.56 6.42
C ASP A 128 -1.88 26.83 7.67
N THR A 129 -2.54 27.57 8.56
CA THR A 129 -3.04 27.04 9.84
C THR A 129 -3.97 25.85 9.63
N THR A 130 -4.89 25.91 8.66
CA THR A 130 -5.85 24.84 8.39
C THR A 130 -5.15 23.56 7.93
N GLY A 131 -4.18 23.69 7.03
CA GLY A 131 -3.38 22.55 6.55
C GLY A 131 -2.52 21.93 7.64
N VAL A 132 -1.99 22.75 8.55
CA VAL A 132 -1.21 22.28 9.71
C VAL A 132 -2.11 21.61 10.76
N GLU A 133 -3.26 22.21 11.10
CA GLU A 133 -4.25 21.61 12.02
C GLU A 133 -4.70 20.23 11.54
N HIS A 134 -4.98 20.09 10.24
CA HIS A 134 -5.31 18.80 9.65
C HIS A 134 -4.17 17.78 9.85
N GLN A 135 -2.91 18.16 9.60
CA GLN A 135 -1.76 17.28 9.82
C GLN A 135 -1.59 16.89 11.29
N VAL A 136 -1.82 17.81 12.24
CA VAL A 136 -1.74 17.55 13.68
C VAL A 136 -2.79 16.52 14.13
N ASN A 137 -4.01 16.62 13.59
CA ASN A 137 -5.06 15.63 13.83
C ASN A 137 -4.71 14.26 13.23
N LEU A 138 -4.12 14.23 12.02
CA LEU A 138 -3.70 13.00 11.36
C LEU A 138 -2.60 12.25 12.12
N ILE A 139 -1.76 12.92 12.93
CA ILE A 139 -0.66 12.28 13.66
C ILE A 139 -1.00 11.95 15.13
N ASN A 140 -2.27 12.03 15.55
CA ASN A 140 -2.73 11.80 16.93
C ASN A 140 -1.90 12.60 17.95
N TYR A 141 -1.85 13.93 17.82
CA TYR A 141 -1.30 14.80 18.87
C TYR A 141 -2.38 15.37 19.81
N LEU A 142 -3.66 15.15 19.50
CA LEU A 142 -4.83 15.62 20.27
C LEU A 142 -5.85 14.49 20.45
#